data_AF-A0A1W6LN16-F1
#
_entry.id   AF-A0A1W6LN16-F1
#
_cell.length_a   1.000
_cell.length_b   1.000
_cell.length_c   1.000
_cell.angle_alpha   90.00
_cell.angle_beta   90.00
_cell.angle_gamma   90.00
#
_symmetry.space_group_name_H-M   'P 1'
#
loop_
_entity.id
_entity.type
_entity.pdbx_description
1 polymer ?
#
loop_
_entity_poly.entity_id
_entity_poly.type
_entity_poly.pdbx_seq_one_letter_code
_entity_poly.pdbx_strand_id
1 'polypeptide(L)'
;MHLASWRIILCDINGLGAFLLLIMIAGLVYFFKVFSKKRKKNLEINNRASSSNKPAENELFKYPDDGENIVRINQNYNFDPNSWDICEEWATKVSGVSYRQEIVEDFIFGNYRKLEAVHQPMKNYEHAIAIYGTWKGEEGEFQRKQLGFIPDEEAQDIYSFAKKFEKFMFDAKLSMLFLPSNDTYCGLALKIALLEPKWPRFQIVGFGKKSGRKRKKVYRAKSFEDAIMMAKKDDIIVEINSSYEIKL
;
A
#
# COMPACT_ATOMS: atom_id res chain seq x y z
N MET A 1 46.63 -3.36 46.64
CA MET A 1 46.15 -3.30 45.23
C MET A 1 45.45 -4.60 44.90
N HIS A 2 44.17 -4.48 44.58
CA HIS A 2 43.15 -5.53 44.52
C HIS A 2 43.32 -6.50 43.35
N LEU A 3 43.70 -7.75 43.64
CA LEU A 3 43.54 -8.92 42.76
C LEU A 3 43.10 -10.14 43.57
N ALA A 4 42.01 -9.97 44.31
CA ALA A 4 41.31 -11.05 44.98
C ALA A 4 39.82 -11.02 44.57
N SER A 5 39.22 -12.20 44.46
CA SER A 5 37.76 -12.45 44.38
C SER A 5 37.07 -12.64 43.01
N TRP A 6 37.62 -13.45 42.10
CA TRP A 6 36.82 -14.00 40.98
C TRP A 6 36.89 -15.54 40.83
N ARG A 7 37.42 -16.27 41.83
CA ARG A 7 37.60 -17.74 41.75
C ARG A 7 36.58 -18.59 42.52
N ILE A 8 35.51 -18.01 43.09
CA ILE A 8 34.54 -18.77 43.90
C ILE A 8 33.10 -18.35 43.58
N ILE A 9 32.62 -18.57 42.35
CA ILE A 9 31.18 -18.66 42.05
C ILE A 9 30.94 -19.69 40.92
N LEU A 10 31.62 -20.84 40.95
CA LEU A 10 31.46 -21.86 39.92
C LEU A 10 31.34 -23.30 40.45
N CYS A 11 31.34 -23.54 41.76
CA CYS A 11 31.30 -24.91 42.30
C CYS A 11 30.02 -25.33 43.03
N ASP A 12 29.05 -24.44 43.28
CA ASP A 12 27.79 -24.80 43.96
C ASP A 12 26.54 -24.53 43.12
N ILE A 13 26.62 -24.76 41.80
CA ILE A 13 25.39 -25.06 41.06
C ILE A 13 25.07 -26.51 41.37
N ASN A 14 24.45 -26.71 42.54
CA ASN A 14 23.78 -27.93 42.94
C ASN A 14 23.04 -28.51 41.73
N GLY A 15 23.07 -29.84 41.54
CA GLY A 15 22.60 -30.53 40.34
C GLY A 15 21.23 -30.11 39.80
N LEU A 16 20.39 -29.47 40.62
CA LEU A 16 19.15 -28.79 40.23
C LEU A 16 19.33 -27.68 39.18
N GLY A 17 20.36 -26.84 39.29
CA GLY A 17 20.59 -25.72 38.37
C GLY A 17 21.09 -26.18 36.99
N ALA A 18 21.97 -27.18 36.96
CA ALA A 18 22.39 -27.82 35.71
C ALA A 18 21.22 -28.56 35.03
N PHE A 19 20.33 -29.17 35.81
CA PHE A 19 19.14 -29.83 35.31
C PHE A 19 18.12 -28.86 34.69
N LEU A 20 17.87 -27.71 35.32
CA LEU A 20 16.98 -26.67 34.78
C LEU A 20 17.53 -26.05 33.48
N LEU A 21 18.85 -25.84 33.40
CA LEU A 21 19.49 -25.35 32.18
C LEU A 21 19.32 -26.34 31.02
N LEU A 22 19.47 -27.65 31.28
CA LEU A 22 19.26 -28.70 30.27
C LEU A 22 17.80 -28.76 29.80
N ILE A 23 16.82 -28.59 30.69
CA ILE A 23 15.40 -28.52 30.32
C ILE A 23 15.13 -27.31 29.43
N MET A 24 15.69 -26.14 29.77
CA MET A 24 15.55 -24.92 28.96
C MET A 24 16.15 -25.11 27.56
N ILE A 25 17.36 -25.67 27.46
CA ILE A 25 18.01 -25.93 26.16
C ILE A 25 17.21 -26.98 25.36
N ALA A 26 16.75 -28.06 25.99
CA ALA A 26 15.95 -29.09 25.34
C ALA A 26 14.59 -28.53 24.86
N GLY A 27 13.95 -27.69 25.66
CA GLY A 27 12.72 -26.97 25.31
C GLY A 27 12.92 -26.02 24.14
N LEU A 28 14.05 -25.28 24.12
CA LEU A 28 14.41 -24.39 23.03
C LEU A 28 14.67 -25.18 21.73
N VAL A 29 15.44 -26.26 21.79
CA VAL A 29 15.71 -27.15 20.65
C VAL A 29 14.42 -27.80 20.15
N TYR A 30 13.55 -28.26 21.05
CA TYR A 30 12.25 -28.82 20.68
C TYR A 30 11.36 -27.77 20.02
N PHE A 31 11.30 -26.56 20.58
CA PHE A 31 10.58 -25.43 20.01
C PHE A 31 11.08 -25.11 18.59
N PHE A 32 12.40 -24.96 18.39
CA PHE A 32 12.98 -24.75 17.06
C PHE A 32 12.72 -25.92 16.10
N LYS A 33 12.73 -27.17 16.58
CA LYS A 33 12.47 -28.35 15.75
C LYS A 33 11.00 -28.41 15.33
N VAL A 34 10.06 -28.11 16.22
CA VAL A 34 8.62 -27.99 15.92
C VAL A 34 8.35 -26.84 14.97
N PHE A 35 8.95 -25.67 15.21
CA PHE A 35 8.84 -24.51 14.32
C PHE A 35 9.40 -24.79 12.92
N SER A 36 10.56 -25.46 12.82
CA SER A 36 11.15 -25.84 11.53
C SER A 36 10.31 -26.89 10.79
N LYS A 37 9.69 -27.85 11.51
CA LYS A 37 8.79 -28.83 10.91
C LYS A 37 7.52 -28.16 10.39
N LYS A 38 6.97 -27.17 11.10
CA LYS A 38 5.81 -26.39 10.64
C LYS A 38 6.14 -25.58 9.39
N ARG A 39 7.33 -24.95 9.33
CA ARG A 39 7.83 -24.28 8.12
C ARG A 39 8.00 -25.22 6.93
N LYS A 40 8.62 -26.40 7.11
CA LYS A 40 8.79 -27.39 6.02
C LYS A 40 7.46 -27.94 5.52
N LYS A 41 6.51 -28.18 6.42
CA LYS A 41 5.18 -28.67 6.06
C LYS A 41 4.39 -27.60 5.28
N ASN A 42 4.51 -26.32 5.65
CA ASN A 42 3.93 -25.21 4.87
C ASN A 42 4.61 -25.04 3.50
N LEU A 43 5.93 -25.27 3.40
CA LEU A 43 6.63 -25.29 2.11
C LEU A 43 6.16 -26.44 1.19
N GLU A 44 5.95 -27.64 1.74
CA GLU A 44 5.44 -28.81 0.99
C GLU A 44 3.96 -28.68 0.63
N ILE A 45 3.13 -28.06 1.49
CA ILE A 45 1.73 -27.75 1.21
C ILE A 45 1.64 -26.68 0.11
N ASN A 46 2.52 -25.67 0.10
CA ASN A 46 2.59 -24.68 -0.98
C ASN A 46 2.99 -25.31 -2.33
N ASN A 47 3.85 -26.33 -2.32
CA ASN A 47 4.18 -27.08 -3.54
C ASN A 47 3.04 -27.99 -4.03
N ARG A 48 2.11 -28.44 -3.16
CA ARG A 48 0.91 -29.19 -3.55
C ARG A 48 -0.28 -28.29 -3.91
N ALA A 49 -0.46 -27.17 -3.22
CA ALA A 49 -1.49 -26.16 -3.50
C ALA A 49 -1.21 -25.36 -4.79
N SER A 50 0.04 -25.38 -5.27
CA SER A 50 0.43 -24.88 -6.60
C SER A 50 -0.29 -25.61 -7.76
N SER A 51 -0.99 -26.72 -7.50
CA SER A 51 -1.74 -27.46 -8.52
C SER A 51 -3.20 -27.02 -8.72
N SER A 52 -3.79 -26.15 -7.89
CA SER A 52 -5.22 -25.86 -8.03
C SER A 52 -5.70 -24.42 -7.85
N ASN A 53 -4.83 -23.43 -7.65
CA ASN A 53 -5.20 -22.01 -7.73
C ASN A 53 -3.97 -21.15 -8.03
N LYS A 54 -3.43 -21.28 -9.25
CA LYS A 54 -2.50 -20.27 -9.76
C LYS A 54 -3.23 -18.91 -9.80
N PRO A 55 -2.58 -17.78 -9.45
CA PRO A 55 -3.06 -16.48 -9.91
C PRO A 55 -3.30 -16.60 -11.42
N ALA A 56 -4.34 -15.97 -11.96
CA ALA A 56 -4.59 -16.00 -13.39
C ALA A 56 -3.25 -15.77 -14.10
N GLU A 57 -2.81 -16.75 -14.90
CA GLU A 57 -1.43 -16.90 -15.39
C GLU A 57 -0.93 -15.67 -16.19
N ASN A 58 -1.82 -14.73 -16.45
CA ASN A 58 -1.65 -13.48 -17.17
C ASN A 58 -1.07 -12.30 -16.34
N GLU A 59 -0.77 -12.46 -15.05
CA GLU A 59 -0.32 -11.35 -14.19
C GLU A 59 1.13 -11.46 -13.66
N LEU A 60 1.84 -12.55 -13.96
CA LEU A 60 3.22 -12.76 -13.52
C LEU A 60 4.18 -12.73 -14.72
N PHE A 61 5.21 -11.90 -14.64
CA PHE A 61 6.30 -11.90 -15.63
C PHE A 61 7.65 -11.77 -14.94
N LYS A 62 8.71 -12.23 -15.61
CA LYS A 62 10.09 -12.12 -15.14
C LYS A 62 10.95 -11.49 -16.22
N TYR A 63 11.86 -10.61 -15.83
CA TYR A 63 12.97 -10.19 -16.68
C TYR A 63 14.17 -11.16 -16.53
N PRO A 64 15.08 -11.20 -17.52
CA PRO A 64 16.25 -12.08 -17.47
C PRO A 64 17.17 -11.86 -16.26
N ASP A 65 17.14 -10.66 -15.66
CA ASP A 65 17.94 -10.23 -14.51
C ASP A 65 17.20 -10.32 -13.16
N ASP A 66 15.92 -10.72 -13.16
CA ASP A 66 15.17 -10.90 -11.91
C ASP A 66 15.72 -12.09 -11.11
N GLY A 67 16.06 -11.85 -9.83
CA GLY A 67 16.46 -12.90 -8.90
C GLY A 67 15.34 -13.92 -8.63
N GLU A 68 15.69 -15.09 -8.10
CA GLU A 68 14.73 -16.17 -7.83
C GLU A 68 13.61 -15.75 -6.88
N ASN A 69 13.90 -14.84 -5.94
CA ASN A 69 12.97 -14.33 -4.94
C ASN A 69 12.11 -13.15 -5.42
N ILE A 70 12.23 -12.72 -6.68
CA ILE A 70 11.47 -11.60 -7.23
C ILE A 70 10.27 -12.14 -8.00
N VAL A 71 9.09 -11.63 -7.66
CA VAL A 71 7.83 -11.89 -8.37
C VAL A 71 7.21 -10.57 -8.78
N ARG A 72 7.15 -10.29 -10.09
CA ARG A 72 6.46 -9.09 -10.60
C ARG A 72 5.00 -9.39 -10.82
N ILE A 73 4.15 -8.40 -10.52
CA ILE A 73 2.69 -8.53 -10.59
C ILE A 73 2.15 -7.38 -11.43
N ASN A 74 1.31 -7.72 -12.41
CA ASN A 74 0.55 -6.74 -13.18
C ASN A 74 -0.85 -6.56 -12.60
N GLN A 75 -0.95 -5.87 -11.46
CA GLN A 75 -2.22 -5.59 -10.81
C GLN A 75 -2.82 -4.28 -11.33
N ASN A 76 -4.14 -4.24 -11.55
CA ASN A 76 -4.86 -3.01 -11.84
C ASN A 76 -5.17 -2.22 -10.57
N TYR A 77 -5.38 -0.91 -10.73
CA TYR A 77 -5.98 -0.07 -9.69
C TYR A 77 -7.42 -0.50 -9.38
N ASN A 78 -7.90 -0.16 -8.19
CA ASN A 78 -9.21 -0.56 -7.67
C ASN A 78 -10.26 0.57 -7.71
N PHE A 79 -9.92 1.75 -8.26
CA PHE A 79 -10.85 2.85 -8.45
C PHE A 79 -11.77 2.66 -9.68
N ASP A 80 -12.93 3.33 -9.67
CA ASP A 80 -13.81 3.44 -10.84
C ASP A 80 -13.29 4.53 -11.81
N PRO A 81 -12.83 4.18 -13.03
CA PRO A 81 -12.26 5.13 -13.98
C PRO A 81 -13.25 6.14 -14.56
N ASN A 82 -14.55 5.93 -14.34
CA ASN A 82 -15.57 6.94 -14.68
C ASN A 82 -15.71 8.01 -13.61
N SER A 83 -15.32 7.70 -12.37
CA SER A 83 -15.48 8.58 -11.22
C SER A 83 -14.18 9.31 -10.84
N TRP A 84 -13.02 8.80 -11.26
CA TRP A 84 -11.72 9.32 -10.86
C TRP A 84 -10.74 9.38 -12.03
N ASP A 85 -9.93 10.43 -12.06
CA ASP A 85 -8.79 10.57 -12.97
C ASP A 85 -7.49 10.40 -12.17
N ILE A 86 -6.49 9.75 -12.79
CA ILE A 86 -5.13 9.69 -12.23
C ILE A 86 -4.44 11.02 -12.51
N CYS A 87 -4.04 11.72 -11.45
CA CYS A 87 -3.27 12.95 -11.55
C CYS A 87 -1.79 12.67 -11.75
N GLU A 88 -1.27 11.72 -10.99
CA GLU A 88 0.15 11.41 -10.91
C GLU A 88 0.35 9.99 -10.32
N GLU A 89 1.44 9.32 -10.71
CA GLU A 89 1.78 7.97 -10.27
C GLU A 89 3.24 7.90 -9.76
N TRP A 90 3.44 7.32 -8.57
CA TRP A 90 4.76 7.11 -7.97
C TRP A 90 5.04 5.62 -7.80
N ALA A 91 6.23 5.19 -8.22
CA ALA A 91 6.74 3.86 -7.89
C ALA A 91 7.52 3.93 -6.57
N THR A 92 7.18 3.07 -5.61
CA THR A 92 7.73 3.13 -4.24
C THR A 92 7.85 1.73 -3.63
N LYS A 93 8.61 1.64 -2.54
CA LYS A 93 8.73 0.45 -1.69
C LYS A 93 7.90 0.64 -0.42
N VAL A 94 7.53 -0.45 0.24
CA VAL A 94 6.86 -0.37 1.55
C VAL A 94 7.89 -0.45 2.67
N SER A 95 7.91 0.58 3.52
CA SER A 95 8.70 0.65 4.75
C SER A 95 8.01 -0.04 5.91
N GLY A 96 8.81 -0.54 6.86
CA GLY A 96 8.32 -1.17 8.08
C GLY A 96 7.82 -2.62 7.92
N VAL A 97 8.01 -3.23 6.74
CA VAL A 97 7.64 -4.62 6.45
C VAL A 97 8.31 -5.61 7.40
N SER A 98 9.58 -5.40 7.76
CA SER A 98 10.34 -6.28 8.65
C SER A 98 9.73 -6.41 10.06
N TYR A 99 9.05 -5.37 10.55
CA TYR A 99 8.33 -5.42 11.84
C TYR A 99 6.99 -6.16 11.76
N ARG A 100 6.55 -6.54 10.55
CA ARG A 100 5.26 -7.15 10.24
C ARG A 100 5.42 -8.39 9.37
N GLN A 101 6.55 -9.08 9.51
CA GLN A 101 6.97 -10.15 8.62
C GLN A 101 5.91 -11.26 8.45
N GLU A 102 5.31 -11.74 9.53
CA GLU A 102 4.27 -12.78 9.49
C GLU A 102 3.03 -12.32 8.69
N ILE A 103 2.54 -11.11 8.94
CA ILE A 103 1.38 -10.53 8.25
C ILE A 103 1.68 -10.34 6.76
N VAL A 104 2.90 -9.91 6.42
CA VAL A 104 3.30 -9.67 5.04
C VAL A 104 3.54 -10.98 4.30
N GLU A 105 4.10 -12.00 4.96
CA GLU A 105 4.18 -13.37 4.43
C GLU A 105 2.78 -13.90 4.11
N ASP A 106 1.84 -13.79 5.05
CA ASP A 106 0.45 -14.21 4.87
C ASP A 106 -0.22 -13.47 3.70
N PHE A 107 0.04 -12.17 3.54
CA PHE A 107 -0.44 -11.41 2.38
C PHE A 107 0.21 -11.89 1.08
N ILE A 108 1.51 -12.15 1.06
CA ILE A 108 2.25 -12.62 -0.12
C ILE A 108 1.71 -13.95 -0.61
N PHE A 109 1.46 -14.89 0.30
CA PHE A 109 0.95 -16.23 -0.03
C PHE A 109 -0.58 -16.30 -0.10
N GLY A 110 -1.28 -15.24 0.33
CA GLY A 110 -2.72 -15.11 0.26
C GLY A 110 -3.27 -14.96 -1.16
N ASN A 111 -4.55 -15.28 -1.32
CA ASN A 111 -5.28 -15.15 -2.59
C ASN A 111 -6.08 -13.85 -2.64
N TYR A 112 -6.54 -13.45 -3.83
CA TYR A 112 -7.41 -12.26 -4.02
C TYR A 112 -6.86 -10.99 -3.36
N ARG A 113 -5.56 -10.74 -3.58
CA ARG A 113 -4.83 -9.63 -2.95
C ARG A 113 -5.26 -8.30 -3.54
N LYS A 114 -5.48 -7.31 -2.69
CA LYS A 114 -5.69 -5.90 -3.02
C LYS A 114 -4.87 -5.03 -2.06
N LEU A 115 -4.45 -3.87 -2.54
CA LEU A 115 -3.79 -2.86 -1.72
C LEU A 115 -4.70 -1.64 -1.57
N GLU A 116 -4.54 -0.95 -0.45
CA GLU A 116 -5.17 0.33 -0.16
C GLU A 116 -4.10 1.25 0.45
N ALA A 117 -4.01 2.49 -0.05
CA ALA A 117 -3.17 3.53 0.52
C ALA A 117 -4.04 4.52 1.30
N VAL A 118 -3.73 4.75 2.58
CA VAL A 118 -4.53 5.59 3.47
C VAL A 118 -3.64 6.61 4.15
N HIS A 119 -3.98 7.89 4.03
CA HIS A 119 -3.32 8.94 4.83
C HIS A 119 -3.69 8.75 6.31
N GLN A 120 -2.68 8.50 7.14
CA GLN A 120 -2.82 8.19 8.55
C GLN A 120 -1.74 8.94 9.33
N PRO A 121 -1.95 10.24 9.63
CA PRO A 121 -0.96 11.05 10.32
C PRO A 121 -0.64 10.48 11.71
N MET A 122 0.64 10.53 12.08
CA MET A 122 1.14 10.11 13.40
C MET A 122 1.88 11.27 14.06
N LYS A 123 2.10 11.19 15.39
CA LYS A 123 2.69 12.26 16.21
C LYS A 123 4.00 12.87 15.66
N ASN A 124 4.80 12.09 14.95
CA ASN A 124 6.08 12.53 14.36
C ASN A 124 6.11 12.40 12.82
N TYR A 125 4.97 12.03 12.21
CA TYR A 125 4.88 11.71 10.79
C TYR A 125 3.52 12.20 10.27
N GLU A 126 3.41 13.52 10.02
CA GLU A 126 2.15 14.16 9.61
C GLU A 126 1.68 13.69 8.22
N HIS A 127 2.60 13.23 7.38
CA HIS A 127 2.34 12.83 6.01
C HIS A 127 2.22 11.31 5.85
N ALA A 128 2.27 10.54 6.94
CA ALA A 128 2.33 9.08 6.86
C ALA A 128 1.19 8.50 6.01
N ILE A 129 1.56 7.73 4.99
CA ILE A 129 0.62 6.97 4.15
C ILE A 129 0.78 5.49 4.51
N ALA A 130 -0.22 4.95 5.20
CA ALA A 130 -0.27 3.54 5.57
C ALA A 130 -0.71 2.70 4.38
N ILE A 131 -0.06 1.55 4.22
CA ILE A 131 -0.42 0.55 3.21
C ILE A 131 -1.14 -0.60 3.89
N TYR A 132 -2.39 -0.79 3.50
CA TYR A 132 -3.22 -1.92 3.93
C TYR A 132 -3.31 -2.94 2.80
N GLY A 133 -3.19 -4.21 3.16
CA GLY A 133 -3.47 -5.34 2.29
C GLY A 133 -4.82 -5.93 2.65
N THR A 134 -5.60 -6.28 1.63
CA THR A 134 -6.79 -7.13 1.75
C THR A 134 -6.54 -8.42 0.98
N TRP A 135 -6.73 -9.58 1.61
CA TRP A 135 -6.52 -10.89 0.97
C TRP A 135 -7.41 -11.96 1.59
N LYS A 136 -7.56 -13.07 0.89
CA LYS A 136 -8.23 -14.27 1.37
C LYS A 136 -7.18 -15.25 1.92
N GLY A 137 -7.24 -15.52 3.23
CA GLY A 137 -6.33 -16.46 3.90
C GLY A 137 -6.63 -17.93 3.57
N GLU A 138 -5.85 -18.86 4.14
CA GLU A 138 -6.03 -20.31 3.94
C GLU A 138 -7.41 -20.81 4.39
N GLU A 139 -7.95 -20.23 5.46
CA GLU A 139 -9.28 -20.55 6.00
C GLU A 139 -10.42 -20.01 5.12
N GLY A 140 -10.10 -19.29 4.04
CA GLY A 140 -11.08 -18.73 3.11
C GLY A 140 -11.71 -17.41 3.57
N GLU A 141 -11.34 -16.89 4.74
CA GLU A 141 -11.82 -15.59 5.21
C GLU A 141 -11.01 -14.42 4.63
N PHE A 142 -11.70 -13.32 4.36
CA PHE A 142 -11.05 -12.07 3.96
C PHE A 142 -10.48 -11.36 5.18
N GLN A 143 -9.22 -10.96 5.07
CA GLN A 143 -8.52 -10.19 6.08
C GLN A 143 -8.09 -8.86 5.50
N ARG A 144 -8.16 -7.80 6.33
CA ARG A 144 -7.58 -6.49 6.04
C ARG A 144 -6.58 -6.14 7.14
N LYS A 145 -5.30 -6.03 6.80
CA LYS A 145 -4.24 -5.71 7.77
C LYS A 145 -3.27 -4.68 7.20
N GLN A 146 -2.67 -3.91 8.09
CA GLN A 146 -1.62 -2.98 7.70
C GLN A 146 -0.33 -3.75 7.40
N LEU A 147 0.23 -3.54 6.21
CA LEU A 147 1.48 -4.16 5.75
C LEU A 147 2.69 -3.28 6.03
N GLY A 148 2.50 -1.96 6.07
CA GLY A 148 3.56 -1.00 6.37
C GLY A 148 3.15 0.43 6.07
N PHE A 149 4.13 1.24 5.68
CA PHE A 149 3.96 2.65 5.29
C PHE A 149 4.79 2.96 4.05
N ILE A 150 4.45 4.04 3.36
CA ILE A 150 5.35 4.67 2.39
C ILE A 150 6.52 5.33 3.14
N PRO A 151 7.76 5.26 2.63
CA PRO A 151 8.89 6.00 3.15
C PRO A 151 8.53 7.48 3.38
N ASP A 152 8.97 8.04 4.50
CA ASP A 152 8.51 9.36 4.95
C ASP A 152 8.79 10.48 3.95
N GLU A 153 9.99 10.48 3.35
CA GLU A 153 10.38 11.44 2.31
C GLU A 153 9.40 11.41 1.11
N GLU A 154 9.10 10.21 0.61
CA GLU A 154 8.19 10.03 -0.51
C GLU A 154 6.74 10.36 -0.11
N ALA A 155 6.32 9.99 1.11
CA ALA A 155 5.00 10.31 1.63
C ALA A 155 4.80 11.83 1.75
N GLN A 156 5.83 12.56 2.17
CA GLN A 156 5.82 14.03 2.23
C GLN A 156 5.65 14.63 0.83
N ASP A 157 6.37 14.14 -0.17
CA ASP A 157 6.27 14.63 -1.55
C ASP A 157 4.88 14.38 -2.14
N ILE A 158 4.39 13.15 -2.02
CA ILE A 158 3.06 12.73 -2.48
C ILE A 158 1.99 13.60 -1.82
N TYR A 159 2.04 13.75 -0.50
CA TYR A 159 1.00 14.48 0.23
C TYR A 159 1.07 16.00 -0.03
N SER A 160 2.27 16.56 -0.16
CA SER A 160 2.45 17.97 -0.52
C SER A 160 1.90 18.28 -1.91
N PHE A 161 2.04 17.35 -2.86
CA PHE A 161 1.41 17.45 -4.17
C PHE A 161 -0.12 17.32 -4.08
N ALA A 162 -0.62 16.38 -3.28
CA ALA A 162 -2.05 16.13 -3.07
C ALA A 162 -2.81 17.35 -2.49
N LYS A 163 -2.16 18.16 -1.64
CA LYS A 163 -2.75 19.40 -1.08
C LYS A 163 -3.17 20.44 -2.13
N LYS A 164 -2.73 20.31 -3.39
CA LYS A 164 -3.18 21.17 -4.49
C LYS A 164 -4.62 20.90 -4.94
N PHE A 165 -5.17 19.74 -4.56
CA PHE A 165 -6.50 19.29 -4.97
C PHE A 165 -7.49 19.45 -3.82
N GLU A 166 -8.67 19.98 -4.11
CA GLU A 166 -9.74 20.18 -3.11
C GLU A 166 -10.22 18.85 -2.52
N LYS A 167 -10.28 17.82 -3.36
CA LYS A 167 -10.63 16.45 -2.99
C LYS A 167 -9.71 15.51 -3.73
N PHE A 168 -9.15 14.55 -3.02
CA PHE A 168 -8.31 13.52 -3.59
C PHE A 168 -8.46 12.21 -2.82
N MET A 169 -8.02 11.12 -3.42
CA MET A 169 -7.77 9.86 -2.73
C MET A 169 -6.47 9.25 -3.24
N PHE A 170 -5.90 8.35 -2.45
CA PHE A 170 -4.80 7.50 -2.90
C PHE A 170 -5.35 6.14 -3.27
N ASP A 171 -4.83 5.57 -4.35
CA ASP A 171 -4.99 4.15 -4.67
C ASP A 171 -3.62 3.52 -4.87
N ALA A 172 -3.52 2.21 -4.62
CA ALA A 172 -2.26 1.50 -4.71
C ALA A 172 -2.44 0.19 -5.47
N LYS A 173 -1.47 -0.12 -6.34
CA LYS A 173 -1.38 -1.41 -7.01
C LYS A 173 -0.02 -2.04 -6.73
N LEU A 174 -0.03 -3.34 -6.51
CA LEU A 174 1.15 -4.14 -6.29
C LEU A 174 1.90 -4.29 -7.60
N SER A 175 3.20 -3.99 -7.59
CA SER A 175 4.06 -4.12 -8.78
C SER A 175 5.07 -5.24 -8.62
N MET A 176 5.56 -5.48 -7.40
CA MET A 176 6.56 -6.50 -7.13
C MET A 176 6.47 -7.03 -5.70
N LEU A 177 6.72 -8.32 -5.56
CA LEU A 177 6.95 -9.02 -4.31
C LEU A 177 8.38 -9.49 -4.23
N PHE A 178 8.96 -9.34 -3.05
CA PHE A 178 10.22 -9.97 -2.67
C PHE A 178 9.88 -11.08 -1.69
N LEU A 179 10.00 -12.32 -2.18
CA LEU A 179 9.74 -13.52 -1.40
C LEU A 179 10.81 -13.68 -0.31
N PRO A 180 10.44 -14.26 0.84
CA PRO A 180 11.42 -14.54 1.88
C PRO A 180 12.40 -15.59 1.38
N SER A 181 13.68 -15.40 1.67
CA SER A 181 14.73 -16.41 1.46
C SER A 181 15.40 -16.71 2.80
N ASN A 182 16.34 -17.65 2.84
CA ASN A 182 16.99 -18.08 4.10
C ASN A 182 17.57 -16.90 4.91
N ASP A 183 18.03 -15.85 4.23
CA ASP A 183 18.70 -14.71 4.85
C ASP A 183 18.03 -13.34 4.56
N THR A 184 16.88 -13.32 3.88
CA THR A 184 16.21 -12.06 3.49
C THR A 184 14.75 -12.02 3.90
N TYR A 185 14.36 -10.90 4.52
CA TYR A 185 12.97 -10.57 4.83
C TYR A 185 12.13 -10.39 3.56
N CYS A 186 10.81 -10.43 3.75
CA CYS A 186 9.86 -10.11 2.69
C CYS A 186 9.94 -8.62 2.34
N GLY A 187 9.51 -8.29 1.14
CA GLY A 187 9.40 -6.91 0.69
C GLY A 187 8.26 -6.73 -0.29
N LEU A 188 7.80 -5.48 -0.39
CA LEU A 188 6.76 -5.07 -1.32
C LEU A 188 7.25 -3.83 -2.08
N ALA A 189 7.12 -3.83 -3.40
CA ALA A 189 7.10 -2.60 -4.18
C ALA A 189 5.75 -2.43 -4.85
N LEU A 190 5.32 -1.18 -4.94
CA LEU A 190 4.00 -0.83 -5.41
C LEU A 190 4.05 0.44 -6.25
N LYS A 191 2.93 0.75 -6.87
CA LYS A 191 2.67 2.05 -7.48
C LYS A 191 1.50 2.69 -6.76
N ILE A 192 1.67 3.94 -6.33
CA ILE A 192 0.60 4.77 -5.78
C ILE A 192 0.14 5.73 -6.87
N ALA A 193 -1.17 5.82 -7.06
CA ALA A 193 -1.79 6.88 -7.82
C ALA A 193 -2.45 7.88 -6.87
N LEU A 194 -2.23 9.16 -7.14
CA LEU A 194 -3.10 10.21 -6.64
C LEU A 194 -4.28 10.37 -7.60
N LEU A 195 -5.48 10.28 -7.06
CA LEU A 195 -6.71 10.37 -7.82
C LEU A 195 -7.46 11.66 -7.46
N GLU A 196 -7.95 12.37 -8.48
CA GLU A 196 -8.92 13.45 -8.31
C GLU A 196 -10.31 13.02 -8.82
N PRO A 197 -11.41 13.52 -8.22
CA PRO A 197 -12.73 13.23 -8.73
C PRO A 197 -12.88 13.77 -10.15
N LYS A 198 -13.41 12.94 -11.04
CA LYS A 198 -13.71 13.33 -12.41
C LYS A 198 -14.94 14.24 -12.43
N TRP A 199 -14.72 15.55 -12.55
CA TRP A 199 -15.82 16.51 -12.62
C TRP A 199 -16.37 16.65 -14.04
N PRO A 200 -17.70 16.73 -14.21
CA PRO A 200 -18.30 17.00 -15.51
C PRO A 200 -17.82 18.34 -16.07
N ARG A 201 -17.77 18.41 -17.41
CA ARG A 201 -17.35 19.60 -18.14
C ARG A 201 -18.58 20.37 -18.59
N PHE A 202 -18.69 21.60 -18.13
CA PHE A 202 -19.74 22.52 -18.52
C PHE A 202 -19.18 23.59 -19.43
N GLN A 203 -19.72 23.68 -20.64
CA GLN A 203 -19.39 24.75 -21.55
C GLN A 203 -20.27 25.97 -21.26
N ILE A 204 -19.68 27.01 -20.67
CA ILE A 204 -20.38 28.26 -20.40
C ILE A 204 -20.10 29.26 -21.53
N VAL A 205 -21.18 29.82 -22.06
CA VAL A 205 -21.14 30.90 -23.05
C VAL A 205 -21.68 32.16 -22.38
N GLY A 206 -20.94 33.25 -22.48
CA GLY A 206 -21.34 34.53 -21.89
C GLY A 206 -20.57 35.69 -22.51
N PHE A 207 -20.57 36.84 -21.86
CA PHE A 207 -19.87 38.04 -22.33
C PHE A 207 -18.82 38.49 -21.30
N GLY A 208 -17.61 38.82 -21.75
CA GLY A 208 -16.58 39.32 -20.84
C GLY A 208 -16.95 40.70 -20.32
N LYS A 209 -17.07 40.85 -18.99
CA LYS A 209 -17.58 42.05 -18.29
C LYS A 209 -16.97 43.36 -18.76
N LYS A 210 -15.64 43.39 -18.97
CA LYS A 210 -14.92 44.59 -19.46
C LYS A 210 -14.96 44.75 -20.97
N SER A 211 -14.96 43.64 -21.70
CA SER A 211 -14.80 43.65 -23.17
C SER A 211 -16.12 43.72 -23.94
N GLY A 212 -17.24 43.34 -23.34
CA GLY A 212 -18.52 43.11 -24.02
C GLY A 212 -18.50 41.99 -25.07
N ARG A 213 -17.34 41.35 -25.32
CA ARG A 213 -17.19 40.29 -26.33
C ARG A 213 -17.69 38.96 -25.81
N LYS A 214 -18.36 38.21 -26.68
CA LYS A 214 -18.78 36.83 -26.42
C LYS A 214 -17.57 35.96 -26.10
N ARG A 215 -17.65 35.19 -25.03
CA ARG A 215 -16.66 34.21 -24.58
C ARG A 215 -17.33 32.86 -24.44
N LYS A 216 -16.61 31.82 -24.85
CA LYS A 216 -16.98 30.42 -24.64
C LYS A 216 -15.83 29.77 -23.90
N LYS A 217 -16.09 29.26 -22.69
CA LYS A 217 -15.07 28.61 -21.86
C LYS A 217 -15.66 27.35 -21.23
N VAL A 218 -14.85 26.31 -21.13
CA VAL A 218 -15.23 25.05 -20.50
C VAL A 218 -14.73 25.05 -19.07
N TYR A 219 -15.61 24.72 -18.14
CA TYR A 219 -15.33 24.63 -16.71
C TYR A 219 -15.51 23.18 -16.26
N ARG A 220 -14.59 22.67 -15.45
CA ARG A 220 -14.78 21.44 -14.69
C ARG A 220 -15.40 21.82 -13.36
N ALA A 221 -16.61 21.36 -13.07
CA ALA A 221 -17.32 21.72 -11.85
C ALA A 221 -18.22 20.57 -11.39
N LYS A 222 -18.62 20.58 -10.11
CA LYS A 222 -19.50 19.54 -9.55
C LYS A 222 -20.92 19.63 -10.12
N SER A 223 -21.36 20.84 -10.44
CA SER A 223 -22.65 21.14 -11.06
C SER A 223 -22.54 22.29 -12.07
N PHE A 224 -23.62 22.51 -12.82
CA PHE A 224 -23.72 23.62 -13.76
C PHE A 224 -23.72 24.97 -13.02
N GLU A 225 -24.37 25.06 -11.85
CA GLU A 225 -24.39 26.25 -11.00
C GLU A 225 -22.98 26.62 -10.54
N ASP A 226 -22.18 25.63 -10.12
CA ASP A 226 -20.78 25.83 -9.76
C ASP A 226 -19.96 26.34 -10.96
N ALA A 227 -20.20 25.79 -12.15
CA ALA A 227 -19.57 26.29 -13.39
C ALA A 227 -19.96 27.74 -13.71
N ILE A 228 -21.21 28.15 -13.47
CA ILE A 228 -21.64 29.54 -13.60
C ILE A 228 -20.91 30.43 -12.58
N MET A 229 -20.81 29.99 -11.33
CA MET A 229 -20.13 30.74 -10.28
C MET A 229 -18.63 30.91 -10.58
N MET A 230 -17.97 29.88 -11.11
CA MET A 230 -16.61 29.97 -11.64
C MET A 230 -16.52 30.96 -12.80
N ALA A 231 -17.45 30.91 -13.75
CA ALA A 231 -17.46 31.83 -14.89
C ALA A 231 -17.63 33.29 -14.46
N LYS A 232 -18.47 33.56 -13.44
CA LYS A 232 -18.62 34.90 -12.86
C LYS A 232 -17.33 35.40 -12.21
N LYS A 233 -16.56 34.53 -11.53
CA LYS A 233 -15.25 34.86 -10.96
C LYS A 233 -14.23 35.23 -12.05
N ASP A 234 -14.34 34.62 -13.23
CA ASP A 234 -13.52 34.92 -14.41
C ASP A 234 -14.03 36.14 -15.22
N ASP A 235 -14.83 37.02 -14.59
CA ASP A 235 -15.44 38.20 -15.23
C ASP A 235 -16.30 37.87 -16.47
N ILE A 236 -16.93 36.69 -16.53
CA ILE A 236 -17.90 36.33 -17.58
C ILE A 236 -19.32 36.55 -17.06
N ILE A 237 -20.06 37.42 -17.73
CA ILE A 237 -21.49 37.62 -17.53
C ILE A 237 -22.23 36.51 -18.28
N VAL A 238 -22.90 35.63 -17.53
CA VAL A 238 -23.72 34.56 -18.08
C VAL A 238 -25.17 35.03 -18.15
N GLU A 239 -25.71 35.17 -19.36
CA GLU A 239 -27.15 35.35 -19.56
C GLU A 239 -27.81 33.96 -19.48
N ILE A 240 -28.44 33.67 -18.35
CA ILE A 240 -29.16 32.41 -18.15
C ILE A 240 -30.49 32.52 -18.92
N ASN A 241 -30.45 32.28 -20.23
CA ASN A 241 -31.65 31.81 -20.93
C ASN A 241 -31.81 30.34 -20.58
N SER A 242 -32.97 29.97 -20.05
CA SER A 242 -33.34 28.69 -19.44
C SER A 242 -33.30 27.46 -20.37
N SER A 243 -32.51 27.49 -21.46
CA SER A 243 -32.61 26.58 -22.60
C SER A 243 -31.30 25.87 -22.98
N TYR A 244 -30.19 26.05 -22.27
CA TYR A 244 -28.88 25.55 -22.71
C TYR A 244 -28.21 24.64 -21.68
N GLU A 245 -28.76 23.45 -21.46
CA GLU A 245 -27.99 22.33 -20.92
C GLU A 245 -27.40 21.56 -22.10
N ILE A 246 -26.09 21.70 -22.36
CA ILE A 246 -25.35 20.77 -23.20
C ILE A 246 -24.35 20.08 -22.28
N LYS A 247 -24.71 18.87 -21.83
CA LYS A 247 -23.75 17.93 -21.24
C LYS A 247 -22.85 17.43 -22.37
N LEU A 248 -21.54 17.68 -22.25
CA LEU A 248 -20.50 17.21 -23.16
C LEU A 248 -19.88 15.90 -22.65
#